data_AF-A0A257ZT76-F1
#
_entry.id   AF-A0A257ZT76-F1
#
_cell.length_a   1.000
_cell.length_b   1.000
_cell.length_c   1.000
_cell.angle_alpha   90.00
_cell.angle_beta   90.00
_cell.angle_gamma   90.00
#
_symmetry.space_group_name_H-M   'P 1'
#
loop_
_entity.id
_entity.type
_entity.pdbx_description
1 polymer ?
#
loop_
_entity_poly.entity_id
_entity_poly.type
_entity_poly.pdbx_seq_one_letter_code
_entity_poly.pdbx_strand_id
1 'polypeptide(L)'
;MASVTIRNLSDETKGLLAQRASRRRHSLEEELRQILDEAARAEAGNPDAIEPLGSFIVRITRPGYDDVAAAIDAQRQRPDRTLPVFE
;
A
#
# COMPACT_ATOMS: atom_id res chain seq x y z
N MET A 1 -12.28 1.57 13.45
CA MET A 1 -11.51 2.80 13.17
C MET A 1 -10.08 2.57 13.60
N ALA A 2 -9.12 2.86 12.73
CA ALA A 2 -7.70 2.89 13.08
C ALA A 2 -7.23 4.35 13.15
N SER A 3 -6.26 4.64 14.01
CA SER A 3 -5.66 5.98 14.15
C SER A 3 -4.15 5.91 13.93
N VAL A 4 -3.60 6.98 13.34
CA VAL A 4 -2.18 7.12 13.06
C VAL A 4 -1.74 8.52 13.50
N THR A 5 -0.58 8.61 14.15
CA THR A 5 0.02 9.89 14.55
C THR A 5 1.30 10.12 13.76
N ILE A 6 1.36 11.20 12.98
CA ILE A 6 2.55 11.60 12.23
C ILE A 6 3.36 12.57 13.10
N ARG A 7 4.60 12.20 13.43
CA ARG A 7 5.54 13.03 14.21
C ARG A 7 6.61 13.61 13.27
N ASN A 8 7.23 14.71 13.69
CA ASN A 8 8.32 15.38 12.96
C ASN A 8 7.94 15.82 11.52
N LEU A 9 6.67 16.13 11.27
CA LEU A 9 6.24 16.74 10.03
C LEU A 9 6.72 18.20 10.00
N SER A 10 7.38 18.63 8.92
CA SER A 10 7.79 20.03 8.81
C SER A 10 6.59 20.97 8.82
N ASP A 11 6.73 22.12 9.49
CA ASP A 11 5.66 23.12 9.58
C ASP A 11 5.26 23.65 8.19
N GLU A 12 6.22 23.73 7.27
CA GLU A 12 5.98 24.05 5.87
C GLU A 12 5.03 23.04 5.21
N THR A 13 5.34 21.74 5.32
CA THR A 13 4.50 20.68 4.73
C THR A 13 3.10 20.70 5.33
N LYS A 14 3.02 20.86 6.66
CA LYS A 14 1.73 21.00 7.36
C LYS A 14 0.94 22.20 6.85
N GLY A 15 1.59 23.34 6.62
CA GLY A 15 0.98 24.54 6.07
C GLY A 15 0.43 24.34 4.66
N LEU A 16 1.20 23.69 3.78
CA LEU A 16 0.77 23.37 2.41
C LEU A 16 -0.43 22.42 2.40
N LEU A 17 -0.42 21.39 3.25
CA LEU A 17 -1.55 20.47 3.40
C LEU A 17 -2.79 21.17 3.94
N ALA A 18 -2.65 22.06 4.93
CA ALA A 18 -3.75 22.84 5.47
C ALA A 18 -4.34 23.80 4.41
N GLN A 19 -3.50 24.45 3.61
CA GLN A 19 -3.94 25.30 2.51
C GLN A 19 -4.70 24.48 1.46
N ARG A 20 -4.20 23.29 1.11
CA ARG A 20 -4.87 22.38 0.17
C ARG A 20 -6.23 21.92 0.70
N ALA A 21 -6.33 21.53 1.97
CA ALA A 21 -7.58 21.16 2.61
C ALA A 21 -8.60 22.32 2.59
N SER A 22 -8.15 23.53 2.89
CA SER A 22 -8.99 24.74 2.85
C SER A 22 -9.55 25.00 1.45
N ARG A 23 -8.73 24.88 0.40
CA ARG A 23 -9.18 25.01 -1.01
C ARG A 23 -10.24 23.98 -1.38
N ARG A 24 -10.16 22.77 -0.82
CA ARG A 24 -11.13 21.68 -1.04
C ARG A 24 -12.33 21.73 -0.09
N ARG A 25 -12.39 22.70 0.84
CA ARG A 25 -13.41 22.83 1.89
C ARG A 25 -13.50 21.60 2.80
N HIS A 26 -12.36 20.97 3.06
CA HIS A 26 -12.23 19.83 3.96
C HIS A 26 -11.44 20.20 5.21
N SER A 27 -11.56 19.39 6.27
CA SER A 27 -10.62 19.47 7.38
C SER A 27 -9.25 18.91 6.97
N LEU A 28 -8.19 19.31 7.69
CA LEU A 28 -6.86 18.76 7.45
C LEU A 28 -6.82 17.23 7.63
N GLU A 29 -7.55 16.71 8.61
CA GLU A 29 -7.65 15.26 8.84
C GLU A 29 -8.33 14.55 7.67
N GLU A 30 -9.43 15.11 7.15
CA GLU A 30 -10.14 14.55 6.00
C GLU A 30 -9.24 14.54 4.75
N GLU A 31 -8.50 15.61 4.50
CA GLU A 31 -7.55 15.68 3.37
C GLU A 31 -6.43 14.64 3.52
N LEU A 32 -5.89 14.46 4.72
CA LEU A 32 -4.89 13.43 5.00
C LEU A 32 -5.45 12.03 4.77
N ARG A 33 -6.68 11.78 5.21
CA ARG A 33 -7.34 10.48 5.00
C ARG A 33 -7.51 10.18 3.51
N GLN A 34 -7.98 11.15 2.73
CA GLN A 34 -8.15 11.00 1.28
C GLN A 34 -6.82 10.73 0.59
N ILE A 35 -5.75 11.46 0.94
CA ILE A 35 -4.42 11.22 0.37
C ILE A 35 -3.91 9.82 0.69
N LEU A 36 -4.07 9.36 1.94
CA LEU A 36 -3.63 8.04 2.36
C LEU A 36 -4.46 6.92 1.70
N ASP A 37 -5.77 7.11 1.56
CA ASP A 37 -6.65 6.15 0.89
C ASP A 37 -6.34 6.06 -0.61
N GLU A 38 -6.11 7.19 -1.27
CA GLU A 38 -5.70 7.24 -2.68
C GLU A 38 -4.36 6.53 -2.89
N ALA A 39 -3.37 6.80 -2.02
CA ALA A 39 -2.07 6.14 -2.08
C ALA A 39 -2.18 4.62 -1.84
N ALA A 40 -2.97 4.20 -0.85
CA ALA A 40 -3.19 2.78 -0.57
C ALA A 40 -3.89 2.05 -1.72
N ARG A 41 -4.86 2.70 -2.36
CA ARG A 41 -5.56 2.14 -3.54
C ARG A 41 -4.66 2.06 -4.76
N ALA A 42 -3.80 3.06 -4.98
CA ALA A 42 -2.83 3.03 -6.07
C ALA A 42 -1.86 1.85 -5.94
N GLU A 43 -1.41 1.56 -4.71
CA GLU A 43 -0.61 0.35 -4.43
C GLU A 43 -1.42 -0.93 -4.62
N ALA A 44 -2.67 -1.00 -4.14
CA ALA A 44 -3.50 -2.20 -4.30
C ALA A 44 -3.90 -2.50 -5.76
N GLY A 45 -3.97 -1.47 -6.61
CA GLY A 45 -4.27 -1.59 -8.05
C GLY A 45 -3.05 -1.84 -8.93
N ASN A 46 -1.84 -1.86 -8.36
CA ASN A 46 -0.63 -2.18 -9.10
C ASN A 46 -0.64 -3.69 -9.45
N PRO A 47 -0.51 -4.10 -10.72
CA PRO A 47 -0.41 -5.52 -11.09
C PRO A 47 0.83 -6.21 -10.51
N ASP A 48 1.83 -5.45 -10.03
CA ASP A 48 2.97 -5.96 -9.25
C ASP A 48 2.73 -5.98 -7.73
N ALA A 49 1.57 -5.50 -7.26
CA ALA A 49 1.17 -5.63 -5.86
C ALA A 49 1.09 -7.12 -5.52
N ILE A 50 1.93 -7.52 -4.57
CA ILE A 50 2.02 -8.87 -4.06
C ILE A 50 0.59 -9.34 -3.74
N GLU A 51 0.15 -10.43 -4.38
CA GLU A 51 -1.11 -11.09 -4.08
C GLU A 51 -1.29 -11.12 -2.55
N PRO A 52 -2.41 -10.60 -2.00
CA PRO A 52 -2.64 -10.65 -0.56
C PRO A 52 -2.48 -12.08 -0.06
N LEU A 53 -1.70 -12.29 1.00
CA LEU A 53 -1.34 -13.63 1.49
C LEU A 53 -2.55 -14.57 1.67
N GLY A 54 -3.69 -14.02 2.10
CA GLY A 54 -4.95 -14.76 2.22
C GLY A 54 -5.45 -15.32 0.87
N SER A 55 -5.38 -14.53 -0.20
CA SER A 55 -5.74 -14.98 -1.55
C SER A 55 -4.79 -16.04 -2.07
N PHE A 56 -3.49 -15.87 -1.80
CA PHE A 56 -2.47 -16.87 -2.14
C PHE A 56 -2.74 -18.22 -1.45
N ILE A 57 -3.03 -18.20 -0.13
CA ILE A 57 -3.32 -19.42 0.64
C ILE A 57 -4.57 -20.13 0.12
N VAL A 58 -5.64 -19.38 -0.18
CA VAL A 58 -6.86 -19.96 -0.76
C VAL A 58 -6.58 -20.58 -2.14
N ARG A 59 -5.72 -19.96 -2.95
CA ARG A 59 -5.34 -20.45 -4.27
C ARG A 59 -4.58 -21.78 -4.20
N ILE A 60 -3.61 -21.91 -3.30
CA ILE A 60 -2.80 -23.14 -3.16
C ILE A 60 -3.51 -24.29 -2.43
N THR A 61 -4.61 -24.03 -1.69
CA THR A 61 -5.32 -25.05 -0.90
C THR A 61 -6.59 -25.59 -1.58
N ARG A 62 -7.02 -25.01 -2.72
CA ARG A 62 -8.19 -25.51 -3.45
C ARG A 62 -7.86 -26.81 -4.20
N PRO A 63 -8.70 -27.86 -4.08
CA PRO A 63 -8.55 -29.08 -4.86
C PRO A 63 -8.70 -28.79 -6.36
N GLY A 64 -7.72 -29.22 -7.17
CA GLY A 64 -7.66 -28.97 -8.63
C GLY A 64 -6.59 -27.99 -9.10
N TYR A 65 -5.71 -27.53 -8.20
CA TYR A 65 -4.54 -26.73 -8.55
C TYR A 65 -3.31 -27.64 -8.74
N ASP A 66 -3.13 -28.17 -9.94
CA ASP A 66 -2.07 -29.16 -10.23
C ASP A 66 -0.65 -28.53 -10.33
N ASP A 67 -0.53 -27.21 -10.23
CA ASP A 67 0.73 -26.52 -10.52
C ASP A 67 1.21 -25.58 -9.40
N VAL A 68 1.14 -26.08 -8.17
CA VAL A 68 1.76 -25.43 -7.00
C VAL A 68 3.27 -25.28 -7.20
N ALA A 69 3.90 -26.23 -7.89
CA ALA A 69 5.32 -26.21 -8.18
C ALA A 69 5.71 -25.05 -9.12
N ALA A 70 5.03 -24.87 -10.27
CA ALA A 70 5.34 -23.74 -11.14
C ALA A 70 5.02 -22.39 -10.50
N ALA A 71 3.99 -22.31 -9.63
CA ALA A 71 3.69 -21.08 -8.90
C ALA A 71 4.82 -20.69 -7.91
N ILE A 72 5.45 -21.68 -7.26
CA ILE A 72 6.61 -21.46 -6.38
C ILE A 72 7.84 -21.07 -7.20
N ASP A 73 8.08 -21.72 -8.33
CA ASP A 73 9.23 -21.44 -9.20
C ASP A 73 9.14 -20.05 -9.86
N ALA A 74 7.95 -19.63 -10.29
CA ALA A 74 7.72 -18.28 -10.80
C ALA A 74 8.00 -17.20 -9.75
N GLN A 75 7.69 -17.48 -8.47
CA GLN A 75 7.98 -16.58 -7.35
C GLN A 75 9.51 -16.48 -7.10
N ARG A 76 10.25 -17.59 -7.23
CA ARG A 76 11.72 -17.62 -7.07
C ARG A 76 12.49 -16.91 -8.18
N GLN A 77 11.91 -16.85 -9.39
CA GLN A 77 12.51 -16.16 -10.54
C GLN A 77 12.26 -14.64 -10.52
N ARG A 78 11.43 -14.12 -9.61
CA ARG A 78 11.30 -12.67 -9.43
C ARG A 78 12.63 -12.13 -8.92
N PRO A 79 13.19 -11.07 -9.54
CA PRO A 79 14.44 -10.49 -9.09
C PRO A 79 14.29 -10.02 -7.64
N ASP A 80 15.32 -10.29 -6.84
CA ASP A 80 15.34 -9.94 -5.42
C ASP A 80 15.17 -8.42 -5.30
N ARG A 81 14.01 -7.98 -4.79
CA ARG A 81 13.72 -6.56 -4.64
C ARG A 81 14.59 -6.08 -3.48
N THR A 82 15.58 -5.24 -3.77
CA THR A 82 16.35 -4.54 -2.75
C THR A 82 15.38 -3.87 -1.78
N LEU A 83 15.35 -4.37 -0.54
CA LEU A 83 14.58 -3.77 0.53
C LEU A 83 15.09 -2.33 0.72
N PRO A 84 14.21 -1.34 0.90
CA PRO A 84 14.64 0.02 1.16
C PRO A 84 15.53 0.02 2.41
N VAL A 85 16.80 0.39 2.22
CA VAL A 85 17.71 0.65 3.33
C VAL A 85 17.38 2.05 3.83
N PHE A 86 16.87 2.14 5.05
CA PHE A 86 16.62 3.42 5.69
C PHE A 86 17.92 3.85 6.40
N GLU A 87 18.61 4.84 5.84
CA GLU A 87 19.68 5.59 6.53
C GLU A 87 19.10 6.66 7.46
#